data_AF-A0A318ESY3-F1
#
_entry.id   AF-A0A318ESY3-F1
#
_cell.length_a   1.000
_cell.length_b   1.000
_cell.length_c   1.000
_cell.angle_alpha   90.00
_cell.angle_beta   90.00
_cell.angle_gamma   90.00
#
_symmetry.space_group_name_H-M   'P 1'
#
loop_
_entity.id
_entity.type
_entity.pdbx_description
1 polymer ?
#
loop_
_entity_poly.entity_id
_entity_poly.type
_entity_poly.pdbx_seq_one_letter_code
_entity_poly.pdbx_strand_id
1 'polypeptide(L)' 'MPAYKDSVTGTWFVKFYSKNWTGENRQIKKRGFATKREALEFERNY' A
#
# COMPACT_ATOMS: atom_id res chain seq x y z
N MET A 1 -7.62 4.86 3.99
CA MET A 1 -6.25 4.66 4.51
C MET A 1 -5.99 3.17 4.67
N PRO A 2 -5.43 2.47 3.68
CA PRO A 2 -5.09 1.06 3.76
C PRO A 2 -3.61 0.83 4.08
N ALA A 3 -3.00 1.65 4.96
CA ALA A 3 -1.74 1.30 5.61
C ALA A 3 -2.09 0.43 6.82
N TYR A 4 -1.90 -0.88 6.66
CA TYR A 4 -2.20 -1.88 7.67
C TYR A 4 -0.91 -2.27 8.37
N LYS A 5 -0.99 -2.39 9.70
CA LYS A 5 0.11 -2.91 10.50
C LYS A 5 -0.06 -4.42 10.62
N ASP A 6 0.97 -5.15 10.24
CA ASP A 6 1.02 -6.59 10.46
C ASP A 6 1.44 -6.83 11.91
N SER A 7 0.52 -7.34 12.72
CA SER A 7 0.74 -7.55 14.16
C SER A 7 1.77 -8.63 14.45
N VAL A 8 2.02 -9.54 13.49
CA VAL A 8 2.93 -10.68 13.64
C VAL A 8 4.37 -10.28 13.32
N THR A 9 4.56 -9.49 12.25
CA THR A 9 5.89 -9.09 11.78
C THR A 9 6.27 -7.66 12.16
N GLY A 10 5.36 -6.90 12.77
CA GLY A 10 5.55 -5.50 13.14
C GLY A 10 5.70 -4.54 11.96
N THR A 11 5.58 -5.05 10.73
CA THR A 11 5.83 -4.33 9.49
C THR A 11 4.51 -3.79 8.92
N TRP A 12 4.60 -2.68 8.19
CA TRP A 12 3.46 -2.07 7.54
C TRP A 12 3.33 -2.61 6.11
N PHE A 13 2.09 -2.79 5.68
CA PHE A 13 1.76 -3.16 4.31
C PHE A 13 0.64 -2.27 3.78
N VAL A 14 0.62 -2.13 2.47
CA VAL A 14 -0.29 -1.24 1.77
C VAL A 14 -0.93 -2.02 0.63
N LYS A 15 -2.25 -1.95 0.57
CA LYS A 15 -3.04 -2.54 -0.50
C LYS A 15 -3.98 -1.48 -1.05
N PHE A 16 -3.86 -1.18 -2.34
CA PHE A 16 -4.79 -0.29 -3.01
C PHE A 16 -5.03 -0.77 -4.43
N TYR A 17 -6.15 -0.31 -4.99
CA TYR A 17 -6.50 -0.55 -6.37
C TYR A 17 -6.17 0.72 -7.13
N SER A 18 -5.26 0.62 -8.10
CA SER A 18 -5.06 1.69 -9.07
C SER A 18 -5.82 1.33 -10.33
N LYS A 19 -6.61 2.28 -10.83
CA LYS A 19 -7.37 2.11 -12.06
C LYS A 19 -6.54 2.70 -13.19
N ASN A 20 -6.11 1.86 -14.12
CA ASN A 20 -5.44 2.36 -15.32
C ASN A 20 -6.44 3.15 -16.17
N TRP A 21 -5.94 4.02 -17.04
CA TRP A 21 -6.75 4.80 -17.97
C TRP A 21 -7.64 3.93 -18.87
N THR A 22 -7.24 2.68 -19.10
CA THR A 22 -7.99 1.64 -19.84
C THR A 22 -9.15 1.00 -19.05
N GLY A 23 -9.34 1.38 -17.78
CA GLY A 23 -10.42 0.88 -16.92
C GLY A 23 -10.12 -0.40 -16.14
N GLU A 24 -8.92 -0.98 -16.31
CA GLU A 24 -8.49 -2.16 -15.58
C GLU A 24 -8.09 -1.81 -14.14
N ASN A 25 -8.72 -2.48 -13.17
CA ASN A 25 -8.37 -2.36 -11.76
C ASN A 25 -7.13 -3.20 -11.47
N ARG A 26 -5.98 -2.55 -11.32
CA ARG A 26 -4.75 -3.21 -10.92
C ARG A 26 -4.64 -3.19 -9.40
N GLN A 27 -4.58 -4.38 -8.81
CA GLN A 27 -4.31 -4.48 -7.38
C GLN A 27 -2.81 -4.33 -7.13
N ILE A 28 -2.47 -3.33 -6.31
CA ILE A 28 -1.10 -3.05 -5.91
C ILE A 28 -0.97 -3.37 -4.44
N LYS A 29 -0.11 -4.35 -4.17
CA LYS A 29 0.24 -4.77 -2.82
C LYS A 29 1.73 -4.58 -2.63
N LYS A 30 2.10 -3.77 -1.66
CA LYS A 30 3.49 -3.59 -1.24
C LYS A 30 3.57 -3.83 0.26
N ARG A 31 4.50 -4.69 0.67
CA ARG A 31 4.73 -5.08 2.07
C ARG A 31 6.17 -4.81 2.46
N GLY A 32 6.43 -4.65 3.75
CA GLY A 32 7.79 -4.48 4.29
C GLY A 32 8.15 -3.04 4.66
N PHE A 33 7.16 -2.16 4.83
CA PHE A 33 7.41 -0.80 5.28
C PHE A 33 7.70 -0.79 6.78
N ALA A 34 8.79 -0.15 7.20
CA ALA A 34 9.11 -0.02 8.62
C ALA A 34 8.12 0.91 9.33
N THR A 35 7.63 1.93 8.62
CA THR A 35 6.75 2.95 9.18
C THR A 35 5.46 3.12 8.38
N LYS A 36 4.41 3.57 9.08
CA LYS A 36 3.15 4.01 8.45
C LYS A 36 3.38 5.15 7.45
N ARG A 37 4.42 5.97 7.67
CA ARG A 37 4.72 7.14 6.84
C ARG A 37 5.23 6.75 5.47
N GLU A 38 6.19 5.83 5.38
CA GLU A 38 6.66 5.31 4.08
C GLU A 38 5.53 4.60 3.33
N ALA A 39 4.69 3.84 4.04
CA ALA A 39 3.50 3.22 3.48
C ALA A 39 2.54 4.26 2.86
N LEU A 40 2.28 5.36 3.56
CA LEU A 40 1.46 6.48 3.06
C LEU A 40 2.12 7.23 1.90
N GLU A 41 3.44 7.46 1.95
CA GLU A 41 4.17 8.12 0.86
C GLU A 41 4.13 7.28 -0.41
N PHE A 42 4.19 5.95 -0.30
CA PHE A 42 4.05 5.04 -1.43
C PHE A 42 2.68 5.12 -2.10
N GLU A 43 1.60 5.17 -1.32
CA GLU A 43 0.25 5.44 -1.87
C GLU A 43 0.13 6.81 -2.51
N ARG A 44 0.79 7.81 -1.93
CA ARG A 44 0.66 9.20 -2.38
C ARG A 44 1.45 9.49 -3.66
N ASN A 45 2.49 8.71 -3.93
CA ASN A 45 3.30 8.81 -5.14
C ASN A 45 2.82 7.90 -6.28
N TYR A 46 1.77 7.08 -6.07
CA TYR A 46 1.23 6.16 -7.08
C TYR A 46 -0.04 6.71 -7.72
#